data_AF-A0AA37J204-F1
#
_entry.id   AF-A0AA37J204-F1
#
_cell.length_a   1.000
_cell.length_b   1.000
_cell.length_c   1.000
_cell.angle_alpha   90.00
_cell.angle_beta   90.00
_cell.angle_gamma   90.00
#
_symmetry.space_group_name_H-M   'P 1'
#
loop_
_entity.id
_entity.type
_entity.pdbx_description
1 polymer ?
#
loop_
_entity_poly.entity_id
_entity_poly.type
_entity_poly.pdbx_seq_one_letter_code
_entity_poly.pdbx_strand_id
1 'polypeptide(L)'
;MVKTTDKIIDLLQSGEANAKTARDLATITGLTLREVTLQIAKERQDGAVILSSGKGYFLPGNIEEVLHFCRTMDSRAKNIYLASRSAKALLAQIPGQLDLEGVGPDD
;
A
#
# COMPACT_ATOMS: atom_id res chain seq x y z
N MET A 1 -17.48 22.54 11.18
CA MET A 1 -18.00 21.24 10.71
C MET A 1 -17.08 20.15 11.23
N VAL A 2 -17.66 19.16 11.89
CA VAL A 2 -16.97 18.12 12.67
C VAL A 2 -16.12 17.27 11.73
N LYS A 3 -14.79 17.22 11.93
CA LYS A 3 -13.98 16.12 11.43
C LYS A 3 -14.22 14.94 12.36
N THR A 4 -15.30 14.19 12.13
CA THR A 4 -15.44 12.89 12.78
C THR A 4 -14.28 12.06 12.25
N THR A 5 -13.47 11.52 13.16
CA THR A 5 -12.28 10.73 12.82
C THR A 5 -12.74 9.33 12.42
N ASP A 6 -13.53 9.25 11.36
CA ASP A 6 -13.96 7.97 10.80
C ASP A 6 -12.74 7.36 10.11
N LYS A 7 -12.37 6.14 10.49
CA LYS A 7 -11.25 5.44 9.87
C LYS A 7 -11.65 5.11 8.44
N ILE A 8 -10.69 5.04 7.52
CA ILE A 8 -11.00 4.73 6.13
C ILE A 8 -11.62 3.34 6.01
N ILE A 9 -11.21 2.38 6.85
CA ILE A 9 -11.80 1.05 6.91
C ILE A 9 -13.32 1.08 7.12
N ASP A 10 -13.86 2.04 7.87
CA ASP A 10 -15.29 2.14 8.18
C ASP A 10 -16.11 2.56 6.94
N LEU A 11 -15.44 3.10 5.92
CA LEU A 11 -16.04 3.47 4.63
C LEU A 11 -16.02 2.32 3.62
N LEU A 12 -15.34 1.22 3.92
CA LEU A 12 -15.18 0.08 3.04
C LEU A 12 -16.24 -0.99 3.30
N GLN A 13 -16.55 -1.74 2.26
CA GLN A 13 -17.49 -2.85 2.30
C GLN A 13 -16.80 -4.14 1.89
N SER A 14 -17.33 -5.27 2.34
CA SER A 14 -16.80 -6.60 2.03
C SER A 14 -17.03 -7.00 0.57
N GLY A 15 -16.04 -7.62 -0.05
CA GLY A 15 -16.08 -8.12 -1.42
C GLY A 15 -15.57 -7.12 -2.47
N GLU A 16 -14.85 -7.61 -3.48
CA GLU A 16 -14.26 -6.78 -4.54
C GLU A 16 -15.35 -6.03 -5.34
N ALA A 17 -16.56 -6.59 -5.42
CA ALA A 17 -17.70 -5.95 -6.06
C ALA A 17 -18.07 -4.59 -5.44
N ASN A 18 -17.72 -4.38 -4.16
CA ASN A 18 -17.99 -3.15 -3.43
C ASN A 18 -16.74 -2.25 -3.30
N ALA A 19 -15.70 -2.52 -4.10
CA ALA A 19 -14.47 -1.74 -4.05
C ALA A 19 -14.71 -0.26 -4.33
N LYS A 20 -14.10 0.59 -3.49
CA LYS A 20 -14.10 2.04 -3.65
C LYS A 20 -12.76 2.51 -4.14
N THR A 21 -12.75 3.38 -5.14
CA THR A 21 -11.49 3.96 -5.61
C THR A 21 -10.95 4.96 -4.59
N ALA A 22 -9.65 5.27 -4.67
CA ALA A 22 -9.06 6.34 -3.86
C ALA A 22 -9.77 7.69 -4.08
N ARG A 23 -10.31 7.92 -5.29
CA ARG A 23 -11.05 9.14 -5.65
C ARG A 23 -12.41 9.19 -4.97
N ASP A 24 -13.12 8.07 -4.89
CA ASP A 24 -14.40 7.99 -4.18
C ASP A 24 -14.18 8.27 -2.70
N LEU A 25 -13.17 7.64 -2.09
CA LEU A 25 -12.80 7.86 -0.70
C LEU A 25 -12.39 9.31 -0.43
N ALA A 26 -11.59 9.92 -1.32
CA ALA A 26 -11.23 11.33 -1.23
C ALA A 26 -12.46 12.25 -1.29
N THR A 27 -13.43 11.92 -2.14
CA THR A 27 -14.68 12.69 -2.27
C THR A 27 -15.53 12.59 -1.00
N ILE A 28 -15.64 11.39 -0.42
CA ILE A 28 -16.42 11.15 0.81
C ILE A 28 -15.77 11.83 2.03
N THR A 29 -14.44 11.76 2.14
CA THR A 29 -13.70 12.23 3.33
C THR A 29 -13.26 13.69 3.24
N GLY A 30 -13.25 14.29 2.03
CA GLY A 30 -12.64 15.60 1.78
C GLY A 30 -11.10 15.58 1.83
N LEU A 31 -10.48 14.40 1.91
CA LEU A 31 -9.04 14.23 1.90
C LEU A 31 -8.47 14.26 0.47
N THR A 32 -7.19 14.56 0.37
CA THR A 32 -6.44 14.35 -0.88
C THR A 32 -6.21 12.85 -1.13
N LEU A 33 -5.96 12.47 -2.39
CA LEU A 33 -5.61 11.09 -2.75
C LEU A 33 -4.40 10.55 -1.98
N ARG A 34 -3.45 11.43 -1.68
CA ARG A 34 -2.25 11.09 -0.91
C ARG A 34 -2.61 10.75 0.53
N GLU A 35 -3.42 11.58 1.19
CA GLU A 35 -3.88 11.34 2.56
C GLU A 35 -4.70 10.05 2.67
N VAL A 36 -5.60 9.81 1.71
CA VAL A 36 -6.35 8.53 1.62
C VAL A 36 -5.40 7.34 1.58
N THR A 37 -4.40 7.38 0.70
CA THR A 37 -3.44 6.28 0.54
C THR A 37 -2.57 6.09 1.79
N LEU A 38 -2.15 7.20 2.43
CA LEU A 38 -1.37 7.16 3.67
C LEU A 38 -2.19 6.56 4.82
N GLN A 39 -3.46 6.91 4.94
CA GLN A 39 -4.32 6.40 6.00
C GLN A 39 -4.66 4.92 5.79
N ILE A 40 -4.90 4.46 4.55
CA ILE A 40 -5.02 3.03 4.25
C ILE A 40 -3.74 2.28 4.60
N ALA A 41 -2.57 2.83 4.26
CA ALA A 41 -1.29 2.21 4.59
C ALA A 41 -1.08 2.10 6.10
N LYS A 42 -1.40 3.17 6.85
CA LYS A 42 -1.36 3.18 8.31
C LYS A 42 -2.29 2.13 8.90
N GLU A 43 -3.55 2.08 8.45
CA GLU A 43 -4.51 1.09 8.96
C GLU A 43 -4.06 -0.35 8.68
N ARG A 44 -3.47 -0.61 7.50
CA ARG A 44 -2.83 -1.91 7.21
C ARG A 44 -1.67 -2.22 8.14
N GLN A 45 -0.82 -1.24 8.46
CA GLN A 45 0.28 -1.40 9.42
C GLN A 45 -0.25 -1.69 10.83
N ASP A 46 -1.39 -1.09 11.19
CA ASP A 46 -2.09 -1.32 12.46
C ASP A 46 -2.87 -2.66 12.49
N GLY A 47 -2.79 -3.47 11.43
CA GLY A 47 -3.35 -4.83 11.36
C GLY A 47 -4.69 -4.93 10.62
N ALA A 48 -5.22 -3.85 10.05
CA ALA A 48 -6.44 -3.92 9.25
C ALA A 48 -6.24 -4.69 7.94
N VAL A 49 -7.09 -5.70 7.69
CA VAL A 49 -7.09 -6.46 6.44
C VAL A 49 -7.87 -5.70 5.36
N ILE A 50 -7.27 -4.66 4.80
CA ILE A 50 -7.82 -3.90 3.67
C ILE A 50 -7.22 -4.46 2.37
N LEU A 51 -8.03 -5.04 1.50
CA LEU A 51 -7.58 -5.56 0.20
C LEU A 51 -7.55 -4.43 -0.84
N SER A 52 -6.77 -4.62 -1.90
CA SER A 52 -6.77 -3.71 -3.05
C SER A 52 -6.65 -4.48 -4.36
N SER A 53 -7.39 -4.03 -5.36
CA SER A 53 -7.31 -4.50 -6.74
C SER A 53 -7.36 -3.34 -7.73
N GLY A 54 -7.46 -3.63 -9.03
CA GLY A 54 -7.68 -2.61 -10.06
C GLY A 54 -9.00 -1.83 -9.90
N LYS A 55 -9.95 -2.35 -9.11
CA LYS A 55 -11.25 -1.70 -8.84
C LYS A 55 -11.23 -0.77 -7.64
N GLY A 56 -10.19 -0.82 -6.80
CA GLY A 56 -10.07 0.00 -5.60
C GLY A 56 -9.81 -0.80 -4.34
N TYR A 57 -10.26 -0.26 -3.20
CA TYR A 57 -10.06 -0.81 -1.86
C TYR A 57 -11.36 -1.38 -1.29
N PHE A 58 -11.26 -2.49 -0.57
CA PHE A 58 -12.40 -3.21 -0.02
C PHE A 58 -11.98 -4.09 1.16
N LEU A 59 -12.95 -4.55 1.95
CA LEU A 59 -12.75 -5.58 2.97
C LEU A 59 -12.89 -6.98 2.34
N PRO A 60 -12.24 -8.02 2.86
CA PRO A 60 -12.44 -9.38 2.37
C PRO A 60 -13.92 -9.79 2.43
N GLY A 61 -14.45 -10.26 1.31
CA GLY A 61 -15.76 -10.90 1.24
C GLY A 61 -15.68 -12.43 1.36
N ASN A 62 -14.54 -13.02 1.01
CA ASN A 62 -14.28 -14.46 1.08
C ASN A 62 -12.77 -14.76 1.12
N ILE A 63 -12.42 -16.03 1.33
CA ILE A 63 -11.02 -16.48 1.46
C ILE A 63 -10.29 -16.39 0.11
N GLU A 64 -10.98 -16.61 -0.99
CA GLU A 64 -10.43 -16.57 -2.34
C GLU A 64 -9.85 -15.19 -2.69
N GLU A 65 -10.55 -14.13 -2.30
CA GLU A 65 -10.09 -12.74 -2.42
C GLU A 65 -8.81 -12.49 -1.61
N VAL A 66 -8.74 -13.00 -0.38
CA VAL A 66 -7.54 -12.88 0.47
C VAL A 66 -6.36 -13.61 -0.17
N LEU A 67 -6.56 -14.86 -0.60
CA LEU A 67 -5.54 -15.65 -1.27
C LEU A 67 -5.06 -14.99 -2.57
N HIS A 68 -5.98 -14.42 -3.35
CA HIS A 68 -5.64 -13.69 -4.57
C HIS A 68 -4.81 -12.44 -4.27
N PHE A 69 -5.18 -11.71 -3.22
CA PHE A 69 -4.44 -10.54 -2.76
C PHE A 69 -3.02 -10.91 -2.32
N CYS A 70 -2.85 -11.96 -1.50
CA CYS A 70 -1.52 -12.44 -1.09
C CYS A 70 -0.64 -12.77 -2.29
N ARG A 71 -1.13 -13.57 -3.25
CA ARG A 71 -0.37 -13.92 -4.47
C ARG A 71 0.06 -12.69 -5.28
N THR A 72 -0.82 -11.69 -5.36
CA THR A 72 -0.55 -10.43 -6.06
C THR A 72 0.54 -9.62 -5.34
N MET A 73 0.45 -9.52 -4.01
CA MET A 73 1.42 -8.81 -3.20
C MET A 73 2.80 -9.49 -3.20
N ASP A 74 2.85 -10.81 -3.11
CA ASP A 74 4.10 -11.58 -3.17
C ASP A 74 4.81 -11.40 -4.52
N SER A 75 4.04 -11.46 -5.61
CA SER A 75 4.55 -11.22 -6.96
C SER A 75 5.10 -9.80 -7.10
N ARG A 76 4.38 -8.80 -6.56
CA ARG A 76 4.82 -7.40 -6.54
C ARG A 76 6.09 -7.24 -5.72
N ALA A 77 6.17 -7.83 -4.53
CA ALA A 77 7.33 -7.77 -3.65
C ALA A 77 8.57 -8.35 -4.34
N LYS A 78 8.43 -9.51 -5.00
CA LYS A 78 9.49 -10.13 -5.80
C LYS A 78 9.97 -9.21 -6.92
N ASN A 79 9.05 -8.59 -7.67
CA ASN A 79 9.41 -7.69 -8.76
C ASN A 79 10.11 -6.42 -8.25
N ILE A 80 9.64 -5.82 -7.15
CA ILE A 80 10.29 -4.68 -6.50
C ILE A 80 11.71 -5.05 -6.06
N TYR A 81 11.87 -6.20 -5.42
CA TYR A 81 13.18 -6.69 -4.99
C TYR A 81 14.15 -6.88 -6.17
N LEU A 82 13.71 -7.54 -7.25
CA LEU A 82 14.54 -7.77 -8.43
C LEU A 82 14.98 -6.46 -9.10
N ALA A 83 14.07 -5.48 -9.21
CA ALA A 83 14.39 -4.15 -9.75
C ALA A 83 15.36 -3.37 -8.85
N SER A 84 15.19 -3.42 -7.53
CA SER A 84 16.12 -2.80 -6.58
C SER A 84 17.51 -3.46 -6.65
N ARG A 85 17.55 -4.78 -6.76
CA ARG A 85 18.80 -5.55 -6.85
C ARG A 85 19.61 -5.20 -8.09
N SER A 86 18.98 -5.08 -9.26
CA SER A 86 19.70 -4.70 -10.49
C SER A 86 20.27 -3.28 -10.41
N ALA A 87 19.51 -2.34 -9.85
CA ALA A 87 20.00 -0.97 -9.63
C ALA A 87 21.21 -0.95 -8.67
N LYS A 88 21.15 -1.67 -7.55
CA LYS A 88 22.26 -1.80 -6.60
C LYS A 88 23.50 -2.45 -7.23
N ALA A 89 23.31 -3.47 -8.08
CA ALA A 89 24.42 -4.14 -8.77
C ALA A 89 25.15 -3.20 -9.74
N LEU A 90 24.44 -2.28 -10.40
CA LEU A 90 25.06 -1.25 -11.22
C LEU A 90 25.90 -0.29 -10.36
N LEU A 91 25.37 0.17 -9.22
CA LEU A 91 26.11 1.07 -8.32
C LEU A 91 27.42 0.43 -7.81
N ALA A 92 27.42 -0.87 -7.53
CA ALA A 92 28.61 -1.60 -7.08
C ALA A 92 29.72 -1.73 -8.15
N GLN A 93 29.41 -1.53 -9.43
CA GLN A 93 30.36 -1.64 -10.54
C GLN A 93 31.05 -0.31 -10.87
N ILE A 94 30.64 0.80 -10.26
CA ILE A 94 31.21 2.14 -10.48
C ILE A 94 32.33 2.34 -9.42
N PRO A 95 33.62 2.20 -9.78
CA PRO A 95 34.70 2.33 -8.81
C PRO A 95 34.87 3.79 -8.40
N GLY A 96 34.93 4.06 -7.09
CA GLY A 96 35.38 5.34 -6.54
C GLY A 96 34.34 6.46 -6.43
N GLN A 97 33.05 6.18 -6.56
CA GLN A 97 32.03 7.22 -6.44
C GLN A 97 30.76 6.67 -5.79
N LEU A 98 30.79 6.43 -4.48
CA LEU A 98 29.65 6.51 -3.56
C LEU A 98 30.17 6.33 -2.11
N ASP A 99 30.71 7.40 -1.53
CA ASP A 99 30.64 7.56 -0.07
C ASP A 99 29.19 7.95 0.25
N LEU A 100 28.33 6.95 0.45
CA LEU A 100 27.02 7.17 1.06
C LEU A 100 27.18 7.12 2.57
N GLU A 101 27.56 8.26 3.16
CA GLU A 101 27.36 8.48 4.59
C GLU A 101 25.85 8.50 4.91
N GLY A 102 25.45 7.63 5.84
CA GLY A 102 24.16 7.62 6.54
C GLY A 102 23.01 6.98 5.75
N VAL A 103 22.26 6.00 6.25
CA VAL A 103 21.86 5.67 7.62
C VAL A 103 21.62 4.16 7.63
N GLY A 104 22.41 3.42 8.41
CA GLY A 104 22.06 2.05 8.78
C GLY A 104 20.84 2.05 9.70
N PRO A 105 20.07 0.96 9.78
CA PRO A 105 18.94 0.90 10.69
C PRO A 105 19.46 1.00 12.12
N ASP A 106 19.05 2.03 12.86
CA ASP A 106 19.07 1.97 14.31
C ASP A 106 18.16 0.78 14.74
N ASP A 107 18.65 0.04 15.74
CA ASP A 107 18.19 -1.27 16.25
C ASP A 107 16.67 -1.51 16.35
#